data_AF-A0A6N8CQH5-F1
#
_entry.id   AF-A0A6N8CQH5-F1
#
_cell.length_a   1.000
_cell.length_b   1.000
_cell.length_c   1.000
_cell.angle_alpha   90.00
_cell.angle_beta   90.00
_cell.angle_gamma   90.00
#
_symmetry.space_group_name_H-M   'P 1'
#
loop_
_entity.id
_entity.type
_entity.pdbx_description
1 polymer ?
#
loop_
_entity_poly.entity_id
_entity_poly.type
_entity_poly.pdbx_seq_one_letter_code
_entity_poly.pdbx_strand_id
1 'polypeptide(L)'
;MNYWMNAIIDRLETAYRTRFNMKASLVFLNDAHQDSIELVKQMGSEANQDCKEFLDLFMSTRDLFIQQLVDRYPSNYHDVEVQIEKLKTYSI
;
A
#
# COMPACT_ATOMS: atom_id res chain seq x y z
N MET A 1 -9.79 4.19 -14.41
CA MET A 1 -9.16 3.97 -13.10
C MET A 1 -9.32 2.50 -12.73
N ASN A 2 -8.27 1.85 -12.25
CA ASN A 2 -8.38 0.46 -11.82
C ASN A 2 -8.93 0.42 -10.40
N TYR A 3 -10.10 -0.21 -10.22
CA TYR A 3 -10.78 -0.35 -8.92
C TYR A 3 -9.83 -0.85 -7.82
N TRP A 4 -8.95 -1.80 -8.14
CA TRP A 4 -8.05 -2.39 -7.17
C TRP A 4 -6.94 -1.45 -6.73
N MET A 5 -6.42 -0.59 -7.62
CA MET A 5 -5.39 0.38 -7.25
C MET A 5 -5.91 1.35 -6.18
N ASN A 6 -7.15 1.82 -6.33
CA ASN A 6 -7.79 2.67 -5.32
C ASN A 6 -8.03 1.91 -4.01
N ALA A 7 -8.54 0.68 -4.09
CA ALA A 7 -8.79 -0.13 -2.90
C ALA A 7 -7.50 -0.39 -2.09
N ILE A 8 -6.38 -0.63 -2.79
CA ILE A 8 -5.04 -0.77 -2.19
C ILE A 8 -4.63 0.51 -1.47
N ILE A 9 -4.78 1.67 -2.11
CA ILE A 9 -4.46 2.98 -1.52
C ILE A 9 -5.31 3.24 -0.27
N ASP A 10 -6.63 3.04 -0.36
CA ASP A 10 -7.55 3.26 0.76
C ASP A 10 -7.20 2.40 1.97
N ARG A 11 -6.80 1.15 1.74
CA ARG A 11 -6.36 0.22 2.80
C ARG A 11 -5.01 0.62 3.38
N LEU A 12 -4.06 1.10 2.57
CA LEU A 12 -2.79 1.65 3.06
C LEU A 12 -3.00 2.90 3.92
N GLU A 13 -3.85 3.83 3.48
CA GLU A 13 -4.18 5.00 4.29
C GLU A 13 -4.85 4.61 5.60
N THR A 14 -5.73 3.62 5.57
CA THR A 14 -6.42 3.14 6.78
C THR A 14 -5.43 2.48 7.72
N ALA A 15 -4.50 1.66 7.21
CA ALA A 15 -3.38 1.12 7.98
C ALA A 15 -2.55 2.24 8.62
N TYR A 16 -2.26 3.31 7.88
CA TYR A 16 -1.51 4.48 8.35
C TYR A 16 -2.28 5.25 9.44
N ARG A 17 -3.59 5.46 9.26
CA ARG A 17 -4.45 6.05 10.28
C ARG A 17 -4.46 5.22 11.57
N THR A 18 -4.38 3.89 11.47
CA THR A 18 -4.34 2.99 12.63
C THR A 18 -2.93 2.61 13.10
N ARG A 19 -1.85 3.22 12.58
CA ARG A 19 -0.44 2.77 12.75
C ARG A 19 0.01 2.49 14.19
N PHE A 20 -0.56 3.17 15.19
CA PHE A 20 -0.23 2.94 16.60
C PHE A 20 -0.93 1.71 17.21
N ASN A 21 -1.85 1.08 16.46
CA ASN A 21 -2.44 -0.22 16.74
C ASN A 21 -1.91 -1.24 15.72
N MET A 22 -0.80 -1.88 16.07
CA MET A 22 -0.11 -2.84 15.22
C MET A 22 -1.04 -3.91 14.64
N LYS A 23 -1.94 -4.48 15.46
CA LYS A 23 -2.85 -5.53 15.00
C LYS A 23 -3.81 -5.00 13.93
N ALA A 24 -4.40 -3.82 14.16
CA ALA A 24 -5.32 -3.21 13.20
C ALA A 24 -4.58 -2.87 11.89
N SER A 25 -3.40 -2.26 11.97
CA SER A 25 -2.63 -1.91 10.78
C SER A 25 -2.19 -3.13 9.97
N LEU A 26 -1.77 -4.22 10.62
CA LEU A 26 -1.40 -5.45 9.92
C LEU A 26 -2.58 -6.09 9.18
N VAL A 27 -3.80 -6.00 9.71
CA VAL A 27 -5.01 -6.46 9.00
C VAL A 27 -5.18 -5.67 7.71
N PHE A 28 -5.17 -4.33 7.77
CA PHE A 28 -5.32 -3.51 6.58
C PHE A 28 -4.17 -3.67 5.56
N LEU A 29 -2.94 -3.88 6.03
CA LEU A 29 -1.80 -4.17 5.14
C LEU A 29 -1.95 -5.52 4.44
N ASN A 30 -2.47 -6.52 5.13
CA ASN A 30 -2.77 -7.82 4.53
C ASN A 30 -3.92 -7.71 3.52
N ASP A 31 -4.98 -6.97 3.85
CA ASP A 31 -6.10 -6.74 2.94
C ASP A 31 -5.64 -6.00 1.69
N ALA A 32 -4.76 -4.99 1.80
CA ALA A 32 -4.16 -4.31 0.66
C ALA A 32 -3.33 -5.27 -0.22
N HIS A 33 -2.61 -6.21 0.40
CA HIS A 33 -1.86 -7.22 -0.34
C HIS A 33 -2.78 -8.20 -1.09
N GLN A 34 -3.92 -8.58 -0.50
CA GLN A 34 -4.89 -9.42 -1.19
C GLN A 34 -5.46 -8.73 -2.43
N ASP A 35 -5.75 -7.42 -2.35
CA ASP A 35 -6.16 -6.65 -3.52
C ASP A 35 -5.06 -6.56 -4.58
N SER A 36 -3.78 -6.47 -4.18
CA SER A 36 -2.67 -6.44 -5.14
C SER A 36 -2.59 -7.74 -5.95
N ILE A 37 -2.88 -8.88 -5.32
CA ILE A 37 -2.97 -10.16 -6.01
C ILE A 37 -4.12 -10.16 -7.02
N GLU A 38 -5.26 -9.57 -6.67
CA GLU A 38 -6.41 -9.51 -7.58
C GLU A 38 -6.19 -8.54 -8.75
N LEU A 39 -5.52 -7.42 -8.50
CA LEU A 39 -5.03 -6.52 -9.52
C LEU A 39 -4.14 -7.26 -10.52
N VAL A 40 -3.16 -8.03 -10.04
CA VAL A 40 -2.26 -8.83 -10.89
C VAL A 40 -3.03 -9.82 -11.77
N LYS A 41 -4.04 -10.51 -11.21
CA LYS A 41 -4.88 -11.44 -12.00
C LYS A 41 -5.66 -10.72 -13.09
N GLN A 42 -6.20 -9.53 -12.80
CA GLN A 42 -7.00 -8.78 -13.76
C GLN A 42 -6.16 -8.20 -14.91
N MET A 43 -4.87 -7.93 -14.70
CA MET A 43 -3.99 -7.41 -15.74
C MET A 43 -3.67 -8.41 -16.86
N GLY A 44 -3.83 -9.72 -16.62
CA GLY A 44 -3.46 -10.74 -17.61
C GLY A 44 -2.00 -10.59 -18.08
N SER A 45 -1.74 -10.83 -19.37
CA SER A 45 -0.40 -10.73 -19.99
C SER A 45 -0.01 -9.34 -20.48
N GLU A 46 -0.94 -8.38 -20.54
CA GLU A 46 -0.73 -7.01 -21.04
C GLU A 46 -0.74 -6.00 -19.89
N ALA A 47 0.08 -6.24 -18.87
CA ALA A 47 0.20 -5.32 -17.75
C ALA A 47 0.78 -3.97 -18.21
N ASN A 48 -0.03 -2.91 -18.08
CA ASN A 48 0.39 -1.52 -18.26
C ASN A 48 1.60 -1.22 -17.36
N GLN A 49 2.57 -0.47 -17.88
CA GLN A 49 3.77 -0.06 -17.16
C GLN A 49 3.42 0.65 -15.84
N ASP A 50 2.41 1.52 -15.85
CA ASP A 50 1.96 2.24 -14.64
C ASP A 50 1.50 1.28 -13.54
N CYS A 51 0.82 0.19 -13.90
CA CYS A 51 0.36 -0.78 -12.91
C CYS A 51 1.51 -1.61 -12.33
N LYS A 52 2.55 -1.90 -13.12
CA LYS A 52 3.76 -2.56 -12.62
C LYS A 52 4.50 -1.67 -11.63
N GLU A 53 4.73 -0.42 -12.00
CA GLU A 53 5.38 0.57 -11.13
C GLU A 53 4.58 0.81 -9.85
N PHE A 54 3.25 0.90 -9.96
CA PHE A 54 2.37 0.98 -8.80
C PHE A 54 2.52 -0.22 -7.88
N LEU A 55 2.52 -1.45 -8.41
CA LEU A 55 2.67 -2.68 -7.63
C LEU A 55 4.03 -2.76 -6.93
N ASP A 56 5.11 -2.41 -7.63
CA ASP A 56 6.46 -2.39 -7.06
C ASP A 56 6.58 -1.35 -5.93
N LEU A 57 6.04 -0.15 -6.15
CA LEU A 57 5.97 0.88 -5.14
C LEU A 57 5.09 0.46 -3.95
N PHE A 58 3.97 -0.19 -4.22
CA PHE A 58 3.08 -0.71 -3.18
C PHE A 58 3.79 -1.73 -2.29
N MET A 59 4.46 -2.71 -2.89
CA MET A 59 5.14 -3.78 -2.17
C MET A 59 6.27 -3.23 -1.30
N SER A 60 7.09 -2.33 -1.83
CA SER A 60 8.14 -1.67 -1.06
C SER A 60 7.58 -0.80 0.08
N THR A 61 6.48 -0.08 -0.15
CA THR A 61 5.79 0.71 0.87
C THR A 61 5.25 -0.16 2.01
N ARG A 62 4.61 -1.28 1.66
CA ARG A 62 4.09 -2.23 2.65
C ARG A 62 5.20 -2.81 3.51
N ASP A 63 6.32 -3.22 2.90
CA ASP A 63 7.44 -3.82 3.62
C ASP A 63 8.11 -2.80 4.57
N LEU A 64 8.30 -1.56 4.10
CA LEU A 64 8.75 -0.45 4.94
C LEU A 64 7.80 -0.23 6.13
N PHE A 65 6.49 -0.23 5.87
CA PHE A 65 5.50 -0.02 6.92
C PHE A 65 5.55 -1.15 7.96
N ILE A 66 5.65 -2.41 7.55
CA ILE A 66 5.80 -3.55 8.47
C ILE A 66 7.04 -3.40 9.35
N GLN A 67 8.17 -2.96 8.79
CA GLN A 67 9.39 -2.70 9.57
C GLN A 67 9.17 -1.63 10.64
N GLN A 68 8.45 -0.56 10.29
CA GLN A 68 8.18 0.55 11.20
C GLN A 68 7.09 0.25 12.23
N LEU A 69 6.21 -0.73 11.99
CA LEU A 69 5.24 -1.18 12.99
C LEU A 69 5.90 -1.82 14.21
N VAL A 70 7.14 -2.30 14.08
CA VAL A 70 7.94 -2.83 15.20
C VAL A 70 8.45 -1.69 16.10
N ASP A 71 8.70 -0.50 15.53
CA ASP A 71 9.27 0.65 16.22
C ASP A 71 8.28 1.84 16.30
N ARG A 72 7.65 2.01 17.47
CA ARG A 72 6.46 2.86 17.67
C ARG A 72 6.72 4.37 17.68
N TYR A 73 7.92 4.84 17.34
CA TYR A 73 8.18 6.28 17.28
C TYR A 73 7.42 6.93 16.12
N PRO A 74 6.59 7.96 16.36
CA PRO A 74 5.83 8.63 15.31
C PRO A 74 6.66 9.15 14.13
N SER A 75 7.91 9.57 14.39
CA SER A 75 8.86 10.04 13.38
C SER A 75 9.22 8.99 12.34
N ASN A 76 9.12 7.71 12.68
CA ASN A 76 9.47 6.62 11.77
C ASN A 76 8.51 6.58 10.57
N TYR A 77 7.23 6.95 10.77
CA TYR A 77 6.18 6.80 9.78
C TYR A 77 6.16 7.87 8.67
N HIS A 78 7.04 8.87 8.75
CA HIS A 78 7.09 9.92 7.73
C HIS A 78 7.44 9.36 6.34
N ASP A 79 8.39 8.43 6.26
CA ASP A 79 8.75 7.82 4.98
C ASP A 79 7.58 7.01 4.40
N VAL A 80 6.79 6.33 5.25
CA VAL A 80 5.58 5.62 4.81
C VAL A 80 4.54 6.59 4.25
N GLU A 81 4.32 7.72 4.93
CA GLU A 81 3.41 8.78 4.45
C GLU A 81 3.82 9.29 3.07
N VAL A 82 5.11 9.59 2.88
CA VAL A 82 5.65 10.05 1.59
C VAL A 82 5.43 9.01 0.48
N GLN A 83 5.59 7.72 0.78
CA GLN A 83 5.35 6.67 -0.23
C GLN A 83 3.85 6.49 -0.53
N ILE A 84 2.97 6.64 0.45
CA ILE A 84 1.51 6.65 0.24
C ILE A 84 1.11 7.82 -0.68
N GLU A 85 1.67 9.01 -0.48
CA GLU A 85 1.40 10.15 -1.37
C GLU A 85 1.90 9.91 -2.81
N LYS A 86 3.03 9.22 -2.98
CA LYS A 86 3.48 8.80 -4.32
C LYS A 86 2.55 7.77 -4.95
N LEU A 87 2.03 6.81 -4.19
CA LEU A 87 1.07 5.84 -4.70
C LEU A 87 -0.21 6.51 -5.20
N LYS A 88 -0.65 7.60 -4.55
CA LYS A 88 -1.81 8.38 -4.98
C LYS A 88 -1.64 9.04 -6.34
N THR A 89 -0.41 9.27 -6.83
CA THR A 89 -0.22 9.85 -8.17
C THR A 89 -0.63 8.90 -9.29
N TYR A 90 -0.68 7.59 -9.01
CA TYR A 90 -1.21 6.57 -9.92
C TYR A 90 -2.75 6.48 -9.91
N SER A 91 -3.41 7.24 -9.02
CA SER A 91 -4.86 7.33 -8.87
C SER A 91 -5.46 8.58 -9.54
N ILE A 92 -4.68 9.36 -10.29
CA ILE A 92 -5.12 10.58 -10.99
C ILE A 92 -5.71 10.25 -12.37
#